data_AF-A0A7S6MM01-F1
#
_entry.id   AF-A0A7S6MM01-F1
#
_cell.length_a   1.000
_cell.length_b   1.000
_cell.length_c   1.000
_cell.angle_alpha   90.00
_cell.angle_beta   90.00
_cell.angle_gamma   90.00
#
_symmetry.space_group_name_H-M   'P 1'
#
loop_
_entity.id
_entity.type
_entity.pdbx_description
1 polymer ?
#
loop_
_entity_poly.entity_id
_entity_poly.type
_entity_poly.pdbx_seq_one_letter_code
_entity_poly.pdbx_strand_id
1 'polypeptide(L)' 'MSELRIPYANETELVMDILKHGAAVEVIAPEALRQNILQNLQQAQENYLPKQRE' A
#
# COMPACT_ATOMS: atom_id res chain seq x y z
N MET A 1 18.34 -2.98 12.96
CA MET A 1 17.21 -2.85 12.01
C MET A 1 17.79 -2.61 10.63
N SER A 2 17.55 -3.51 9.69
CA SER A 2 17.96 -3.35 8.30
C SER A 2 16.82 -2.72 7.50
N GLU A 3 16.96 -1.45 7.15
CA GLU A 3 16.05 -0.77 6.21
C GLU A 3 16.65 -0.81 4.80
N LEU A 4 15.80 -0.88 3.77
CA LEU A 4 16.20 -0.83 2.37
C LEU A 4 15.72 0.49 1.76
N ARG A 5 16.63 1.21 1.11
CA ARG A 5 16.32 2.45 0.38
C ARG A 5 16.40 2.17 -1.11
N ILE A 6 15.27 2.29 -1.79
CA ILE A 6 15.15 2.00 -3.21
C ILE A 6 14.88 3.30 -3.95
N PRO A 7 15.69 3.69 -4.96
CA PRO A 7 15.32 4.77 -5.84
C PRO A 7 14.15 4.33 -6.73
N TYR A 8 13.09 5.13 -6.78
CA TYR A 8 11.95 4.86 -7.66
C TYR A 8 11.75 6.02 -8.63
N ALA A 9 11.56 5.69 -9.91
CA ALA A 9 11.33 6.67 -10.97
C ALA A 9 9.83 6.96 -11.17
N ASN A 10 8.98 5.97 -10.91
CA ASN A 10 7.52 6.05 -11.08
C ASN A 10 6.83 5.60 -9.80
N GLU A 11 6.04 6.50 -9.21
CA GLU A 11 5.33 6.24 -7.94
C GLU A 11 4.28 5.12 -8.09
N THR A 12 3.62 5.02 -9.24
CA THR A 12 2.58 4.02 -9.49
C THR A 12 3.14 2.59 -9.49
N GLU A 13 4.30 2.37 -10.12
CA GLU A 13 4.95 1.05 -10.16
C GLU A 13 5.36 0.59 -8.76
N LEU A 14 5.96 1.50 -7.98
CA LEU A 14 6.34 1.22 -6.60
C LEU A 14 5.12 0.87 -5.75
N VAL A 15 4.02 1.61 -5.90
CA VAL A 15 2.76 1.33 -5.18
C VAL A 15 2.24 -0.07 -5.52
N MET A 16 2.23 -0.44 -6.80
CA MET A 16 1.79 -1.77 -7.23
C MET A 16 2.66 -2.90 -6.68
N ASP A 17 3.99 -2.73 -6.71
CA ASP A 17 4.91 -3.72 -6.16
C ASP A 17 4.74 -3.89 -4.64
N ILE A 18 4.57 -2.79 -3.90
CA ILE A 18 4.29 -2.84 -2.46
C ILE A 18 2.99 -3.60 -2.18
N LEU A 19 1.90 -3.25 -2.88
CA LEU A 19 0.60 -3.90 -2.71
C LEU A 19 0.64 -5.39 -3.06
N LYS A 20 1.43 -5.78 -4.07
CA LYS A 20 1.65 -7.18 -4.46
C LYS A 20 2.33 -7.98 -3.35
N HIS A 21 3.26 -7.39 -2.61
CA HIS A 21 3.90 -8.03 -1.46
C HIS A 21 3.03 -8.04 -0.21
N GLY A 22 2.08 -7.10 -0.10
CA GLY A 22 1.11 -7.03 0.99
C GLY A 22 1.78 -6.98 2.36
N ALA A 23 1.35 -7.84 3.28
CA ALA A 23 1.83 -7.86 4.67
C ALA A 23 3.30 -8.27 4.85
N ALA A 24 4.00 -8.67 3.78
CA ALA A 24 5.43 -9.01 3.84
C ALA A 24 6.33 -7.77 3.92
N VAL A 25 5.81 -6.58 3.61
CA VAL A 25 6.57 -5.33 3.59
C VAL A 25 5.78 -4.20 4.26
N GLU A 26 6.49 -3.19 4.74
CA GLU A 26 5.89 -1.97 5.28
C GLU A 26 6.62 -0.73 4.75
N VAL A 27 5.88 0.36 4.55
CA VAL A 27 6.45 1.65 4.16
C VAL A 27 6.75 2.44 5.43
N ILE A 28 8.03 2.59 5.73
CA ILE A 28 8.50 3.41 6.86
C ILE A 28 8.47 4.91 6.51
N ALA A 29 8.85 5.26 5.28
CA ALA A 29 8.87 6.63 4.76
C ALA A 29 8.91 6.63 3.21
N PRO A 30 8.50 7.72 2.54
CA PRO A 30 7.87 8.92 3.10
C PRO A 30 6.41 8.67 3.53
N GLU A 31 5.91 9.48 4.45
CA GLU A 31 4.53 9.35 4.99
C GLU A 31 3.46 9.43 3.89
N ALA A 32 3.68 10.26 2.86
CA ALA A 32 2.76 10.37 1.72
C ALA A 32 2.56 9.02 1.00
N LEU A 33 3.65 8.27 0.79
CA LEU A 33 3.58 6.95 0.16
C LEU A 33 2.81 5.97 1.06
N ARG A 34 3.07 6.01 2.38
CA ARG A 34 2.35 5.18 3.35
C ARG A 34 0.83 5.45 3.30
N GLN A 35 0.42 6.71 3.26
CA GLN A 35 -1.00 7.09 3.16
C GLN A 35 -1.62 6.61 1.84
N ASN A 36 -0.89 6.69 0.73
CA ASN A 36 -1.33 6.17 -0.57
C ASN A 36 -1.60 4.65 -0.50
N ILE A 37 -0.69 3.88 0.09
CA ILE A 37 -0.87 2.42 0.30
C ILE A 37 -2.09 2.13 1.18
N LEU A 38 -2.25 2.85 2.29
CA LEU A 38 -3.39 2.67 3.19
C LEU A 38 -4.73 2.89 2.47
N GLN A 39 -4.82 3.95 1.65
CA GLN A 39 -6.03 4.25 0.89
C GLN A 39 -6.37 3.14 -0.12
N ASN A 40 -5.37 2.63 -0.84
CA ASN A 40 -5.55 1.51 -1.77
C ASN A 40 -6.02 0.24 -1.05
N LEU A 41 -5.44 -0.07 0.11
CA LEU A 41 -5.83 -1.24 0.91
C LEU A 41 -7.26 -1.11 1.46
N GLN A 42 -7.67 0.10 1.86
CA GLN A 42 -9.04 0.36 2.30
C GLN A 42 -10.04 0.16 1.15
N GLN A 43 -9.78 0.74 -0.02
CA GLN A 43 -10.60 0.54 -1.21
C GLN A 43 -10.68 -0.93 -1.63
N ALA A 44 -9.56 -1.66 -1.55
CA ALA A 44 -9.56 -3.09 -1.79
C ALA A 44 -10.47 -3.82 -0.81
N GLN A 45 -10.41 -3.50 0.49
CA GLN A 45 -11.30 -4.11 1.50
C GLN A 45 -12.77 -3.84 1.22
N GLU A 46 -13.15 -2.63 0.80
CA GLU A 46 -14.54 -2.29 0.45
C GLU A 46 -15.12 -3.18 -0.65
N ASN A 47 -14.29 -3.70 -1.56
CA ASN A 47 -14.71 -4.61 -2.62
C ASN A 47 -15.09 -6.01 -2.10
N TYR A 48 -14.52 -6.42 -0.96
CA TYR A 48 -14.69 -7.78 -0.42
C TYR A 48 -15.53 -7.82 0.86
N LEU A 49 -15.63 -6.70 1.59
CA LEU A 49 -16.46 -6.62 2.77
C LEU A 49 -17.94 -6.74 2.37
N PRO A 50 -18.73 -7.51 3.15
CA PRO A 50 -20.16 -7.62 2.89
C PRO A 50 -20.78 -6.22 3.02
N LYS A 51 -21.46 -5.77 1.97
CA LYS A 51 -22.27 -4.56 2.03
C LYS A 51 -23.38 -4.81 3.05
N GLN A 52 -23.32 -4.13 4.19
CA GLN A 52 -24.41 -4.16 5.15
C GLN A 52 -25.66 -3.68 4.42
N ARG A 53 -26.65 -4.56 4.28
CA ARG A 53 -27.95 -4.22 3.69
C ARG A 53 -28.71 -3.38 4.72
N GLU A 54 -29.15 -2.20 4.31
CA GLU A 54 -30.15 -1.39 5.02
C GLU A 54 -31.50 -2.10 5.07
#